data_AF-K2F664-F1
#
_entry.id   AF-K2F664-F1
#
_cell.length_a   1.000
_cell.length_b   1.000
_cell.length_c   1.000
_cell.angle_alpha   90.00
_cell.angle_beta   90.00
_cell.angle_gamma   90.00
#
_symmetry.space_group_name_H-M   'P 1'
#
loop_
_entity.id
_entity.type
_entity.pdbx_description
1 polymer ?
#
loop_
_entity_poly.entity_id
_entity_poly.type
_entity_poly.pdbx_seq_one_letter_code
_entity_poly.pdbx_strand_id
1 'polypeptide(L)'
;MQPKKVWAKLKWVMLSFQFSEDTFGDRFDLKQLPLPRPPAGYAVQLLDTDQLLDRLSGDFLAVRNVKLSGLFATFDQAYAAARQWVETHCKTPDEHRLAIVPASFDDKLQRHVLIYGVLCGQP
;
A
#
# COMPACT_ATOMS: atom_id res chain seq x y z
N MET A 1 -45.82 16.06 13.26
CA MET A 1 -45.06 15.11 12.41
C MET A 1 -43.59 15.22 12.78
N GLN A 2 -43.01 14.17 13.37
CA GLN A 2 -41.59 14.12 13.74
C GLN A 2 -40.88 13.15 12.77
N PRO A 3 -39.76 13.52 12.13
CA PRO A 3 -39.02 12.56 11.32
C PRO A 3 -38.22 11.62 12.23
N LYS A 4 -38.46 10.31 12.08
CA LYS A 4 -37.71 9.24 12.75
C LYS A 4 -36.29 9.21 12.19
N LYS A 5 -35.30 9.64 12.99
CA LYS A 5 -33.88 9.38 12.71
C LYS A 5 -33.61 7.88 12.87
N VAL A 6 -33.48 7.18 11.76
CA VAL A 6 -32.96 5.81 11.73
C VAL A 6 -31.43 5.90 11.84
N TRP A 7 -30.90 5.64 13.02
CA TRP A 7 -29.47 5.43 13.20
C TRP A 7 -29.14 4.03 12.70
N ALA A 8 -28.62 3.92 11.48
CA ALA A 8 -28.01 2.69 11.00
C ALA A 8 -26.77 2.43 11.87
N LYS A 9 -26.87 1.45 12.76
CA LYS A 9 -25.78 0.98 13.60
C LYS A 9 -24.79 0.24 12.70
N LEU A 10 -23.79 0.96 12.18
CA LEU A 10 -22.64 0.39 11.48
C LEU A 10 -21.92 -0.55 12.46
N LYS A 11 -22.28 -1.82 12.38
CA LYS A 11 -21.59 -2.89 13.07
C LYS A 11 -20.34 -3.18 12.24
N TRP A 12 -19.25 -2.48 12.56
CA TRP A 12 -17.91 -2.84 12.08
C TRP A 12 -17.62 -4.24 12.61
N VAL A 13 -17.94 -5.26 11.82
CA VAL A 13 -17.36 -6.58 12.02
C VAL A 13 -15.91 -6.42 11.59
N MET A 14 -15.00 -6.39 12.57
CA MET A 14 -13.58 -6.65 12.33
C MET A 14 -13.50 -8.04 11.70
N LEU A 15 -13.46 -8.11 10.37
CA LEU A 15 -13.06 -9.31 9.66
C LEU A 15 -11.58 -9.47 9.95
N SER A 16 -11.24 -10.24 10.97
CA SER A 16 -9.85 -10.64 11.25
C SER A 16 -9.44 -11.65 10.19
N PHE A 17 -9.04 -11.16 9.01
CA PHE A 17 -8.45 -12.00 7.98
C PHE A 17 -7.12 -12.55 8.49
N GLN A 18 -6.82 -13.82 8.18
CA GLN A 18 -5.52 -14.40 8.45
C GLN A 18 -4.62 -14.13 7.25
N PHE A 19 -3.60 -13.28 7.44
CA PHE A 19 -2.63 -12.93 6.41
C PHE A 19 -1.38 -13.79 6.57
N SER A 20 -0.93 -14.42 5.49
CA SER A 20 0.38 -15.08 5.40
C SER A 20 1.49 -14.04 5.26
N GLU A 21 2.71 -14.35 5.70
CA GLU A 21 3.85 -13.40 5.68
C GLU A 21 4.19 -12.87 4.27
N ASP A 22 3.81 -13.62 3.24
CA ASP A 22 4.02 -13.33 1.81
C ASP A 22 2.78 -12.75 1.10
N THR A 23 1.70 -12.41 1.83
CA THR A 23 0.43 -11.94 1.22
C THR A 23 0.64 -10.74 0.30
N PHE A 24 1.58 -9.85 0.63
CA PHE A 24 1.88 -8.66 -0.17
C PHE A 24 3.20 -8.78 -0.95
N GLY A 25 3.63 -10.01 -1.22
CA GLY A 25 4.93 -10.35 -1.79
C GLY A 25 5.94 -10.82 -0.75
N ASP A 26 7.01 -11.46 -1.22
CA ASP A 26 8.07 -11.99 -0.37
C ASP A 26 8.78 -10.89 0.41
N ARG A 27 9.18 -11.20 1.64
CA ARG A 27 10.01 -10.31 2.46
C ARG A 27 11.40 -10.19 1.84
N PHE A 28 11.89 -8.97 1.68
CA PHE A 28 13.23 -8.69 1.18
C PHE A 28 13.95 -7.61 2.01
N ASP A 29 15.28 -7.63 1.97
CA ASP A 29 16.13 -6.57 2.51
C ASP A 29 16.63 -5.68 1.37
N LEU A 30 16.28 -4.39 1.43
CA LEU A 30 16.73 -3.37 0.48
C LEU A 30 18.24 -3.36 0.23
N LYS A 31 19.05 -3.69 1.24
CA LYS A 31 20.53 -3.71 1.13
C LYS A 31 21.06 -4.90 0.34
N GLN A 32 20.27 -5.96 0.21
CA GLN A 32 20.66 -7.21 -0.44
C GLN A 32 20.12 -7.30 -1.87
N LEU A 33 19.23 -6.39 -2.27
CA LEU A 33 18.70 -6.38 -3.62
C LEU A 33 19.78 -5.85 -4.61
N PRO A 34 19.98 -6.51 -5.75
CA PRO A 34 20.91 -6.05 -6.80
C PRO A 34 20.29 -4.88 -7.57
N LEU A 35 20.14 -3.73 -6.91
CA LEU A 35 19.45 -2.58 -7.48
C LEU A 35 20.44 -1.62 -8.15
N PRO A 36 20.09 -1.07 -9.33
CA PRO A 36 20.92 -0.08 -10.01
C PRO A 36 21.00 1.25 -9.24
N ARG A 37 20.10 1.47 -8.28
CA ARG A 37 20.07 2.63 -7.40
C ARG A 37 19.68 2.21 -5.99
N PRO A 38 20.27 2.80 -4.94
CA PRO A 38 19.87 2.50 -3.58
C PRO A 38 18.42 2.93 -3.35
N PRO A 39 17.52 2.01 -2.95
CA PRO A 39 16.17 2.35 -2.52
C PRO A 39 16.22 3.20 -1.25
N ALA A 40 15.26 4.11 -1.10
CA ALA A 40 15.10 4.88 0.12
C ALA A 40 14.16 4.19 1.12
N GLY A 41 13.30 3.28 0.65
CA GLY A 41 12.35 2.58 1.50
C GLY A 41 11.49 1.56 0.77
N TYR A 42 10.44 1.14 1.46
CA TYR A 42 9.40 0.24 0.97
C TYR A 42 8.14 1.06 0.64
N ALA A 43 7.39 0.67 -0.37
CA ALA A 43 6.10 1.27 -0.70
C ALA A 43 5.06 0.17 -0.94
N VAL A 44 3.79 0.46 -0.65
CA VAL A 44 2.67 -0.44 -0.96
C VAL A 44 2.05 0.04 -2.27
N GLN A 45 2.22 -0.73 -3.34
CA GLN A 45 1.71 -0.42 -4.67
C GLN A 45 0.37 -1.11 -4.91
N LEU A 46 -0.56 -0.42 -5.55
CA LEU A 46 -1.74 -1.03 -6.16
C LEU A 46 -1.36 -1.59 -7.55
N LEU A 47 -1.48 -2.90 -7.73
CA LEU A 47 -1.11 -3.62 -8.94
C LEU A 47 -1.84 -3.07 -10.18
N ASP A 48 -1.15 -3.11 -11.32
CA ASP A 48 -1.54 -2.53 -12.61
C ASP A 48 -1.66 -1.00 -12.63
N THR A 49 -1.25 -0.32 -11.55
CA THR A 49 -1.31 1.14 -11.46
C THR A 49 0.02 1.72 -10.97
N ASP A 50 0.24 3.01 -11.23
CA ASP A 50 1.36 3.78 -10.68
C ASP A 50 1.03 4.41 -9.32
N GLN A 51 0.09 3.82 -8.57
CA GLN A 51 -0.38 4.36 -7.31
C GLN A 51 0.28 3.67 -6.12
N LEU A 52 0.60 4.47 -5.11
CA LEU A 52 1.14 4.03 -3.83
C LEU A 52 0.20 4.41 -2.70
N LEU A 53 0.14 3.56 -1.68
CA LEU A 53 -0.57 3.87 -0.44
C LEU A 53 0.14 5.03 0.25
N ASP A 54 -0.59 6.12 0.43
CA ASP A 54 -0.14 7.27 1.19
C ASP A 54 -0.26 6.99 2.69
N ARG A 55 0.85 7.09 3.42
CA ARG A 55 0.88 6.76 4.85
C ARG A 55 0.13 7.74 5.75
N LEU A 56 -0.23 8.92 5.24
CA LEU A 56 -0.86 9.98 6.02
C LEU A 56 -2.38 9.92 5.91
N SER A 57 -2.89 9.70 4.70
CA SER A 57 -4.32 9.62 4.40
C SER A 57 -4.88 8.21 4.41
N GLY A 58 -4.06 7.20 4.11
CA GLY A 58 -4.52 5.83 3.86
C GLY A 58 -5.15 5.64 2.47
N ASP A 59 -5.06 6.64 1.59
CA ASP A 59 -5.54 6.59 0.22
C ASP A 59 -4.43 6.19 -0.77
N PHE A 60 -4.80 5.67 -1.93
CA PHE A 60 -3.87 5.46 -3.03
C PHE A 60 -3.70 6.74 -3.85
N LEU A 61 -2.45 7.21 -4.00
CA LEU A 61 -2.11 8.37 -4.81
C LEU A 61 -1.09 7.99 -5.89
N ALA A 62 -1.22 8.57 -7.08
CA ALA A 62 -0.25 8.39 -8.16
C ALA A 62 1.17 8.82 -7.72
N VAL A 63 2.20 8.12 -8.18
CA VAL A 63 3.61 8.41 -7.85
C VAL A 63 4.05 9.84 -8.16
N ARG A 64 3.36 10.49 -9.12
CA ARG A 64 3.60 11.88 -9.55
C ARG A 64 2.92 12.92 -8.65
N ASN A 65 2.10 12.50 -7.70
CA ASN A 65 1.47 13.41 -6.77
C ASN A 65 2.49 13.92 -5.74
N VAL A 66 2.74 15.22 -5.75
CA VAL A 66 3.72 15.88 -4.86
C VAL A 66 3.36 15.78 -3.37
N LYS A 67 2.09 15.49 -3.05
CA LYS A 67 1.63 15.32 -1.66
C LYS A 67 1.75 13.88 -1.16
N LEU A 68 2.08 12.93 -2.04
CA LEU A 68 2.23 11.53 -1.66
C LEU A 68 3.38 11.38 -0.67
N SER A 69 3.12 10.66 0.40
CA SER A 69 4.06 10.19 1.40
C SER A 69 4.00 8.66 1.42
N GLY A 70 4.59 8.03 0.40
CA GLY A 70 4.44 6.59 0.13
C GLY A 70 5.59 5.71 0.64
N LEU A 71 6.59 6.29 1.32
CA LEU A 71 7.76 5.56 1.80
C LEU A 71 7.64 5.14 3.26
N PHE A 72 7.81 3.84 3.48
CA PHE A 72 7.94 3.18 4.77
C PHE A 72 9.40 2.80 5.01
N ALA A 73 9.86 2.91 6.26
CA ALA A 73 11.26 2.67 6.61
C ALA A 73 11.60 1.18 6.65
N THR A 74 10.62 0.32 6.94
CA THR A 74 10.78 -1.14 7.03
C THR A 74 9.68 -1.86 6.29
N PHE A 75 9.97 -3.11 5.87
CA PHE A 75 8.97 -3.99 5.27
C PHE A 75 7.78 -4.20 6.22
N ASP A 76 8.03 -4.38 7.52
CA ASP A 76 6.98 -4.59 8.52
C ASP A 76 6.02 -3.38 8.63
N GLN A 77 6.52 -2.16 8.48
CA GLN A 77 5.66 -0.96 8.46
C GLN A 77 4.78 -0.92 7.21
N ALA A 78 5.34 -1.26 6.04
CA ALA A 78 4.56 -1.36 4.80
C ALA A 78 3.51 -2.48 4.88
N TYR A 79 3.89 -3.63 5.44
CA TYR A 79 3.00 -4.78 5.64
C TYR A 79 1.84 -4.45 6.57
N ALA A 80 2.11 -3.81 7.71
CA ALA A 80 1.07 -3.38 8.63
C ALA A 80 0.09 -2.40 7.98
N ALA A 81 0.59 -1.45 7.19
CA ALA A 81 -0.24 -0.48 6.48
C ALA A 81 -1.10 -1.14 5.38
N ALA A 82 -0.52 -2.04 4.59
CA ALA A 82 -1.25 -2.82 3.57
C ALA A 82 -2.35 -3.67 4.22
N ARG A 83 -2.02 -4.39 5.29
CA ARG A 83 -2.98 -5.19 6.06
C ARG A 83 -4.15 -4.34 6.55
N GLN A 84 -3.87 -3.20 7.19
CA GLN A 84 -4.90 -2.29 7.68
C GLN A 84 -5.81 -1.80 6.55
N TRP A 85 -5.23 -1.49 5.39
CA TRP A 85 -6.00 -1.08 4.22
C TRP A 85 -6.95 -2.19 3.75
N VAL A 86 -6.46 -3.44 3.65
CA VAL A 86 -7.28 -4.60 3.24
C VAL A 86 -8.40 -4.88 4.23
N GLU A 87 -8.10 -4.91 5.53
CA GLU A 87 -9.11 -5.11 6.57
C GLU A 87 -10.22 -4.04 6.54
N THR A 88 -9.89 -2.83 6.07
CA THR A 88 -10.83 -1.70 5.99
C THR A 88 -11.64 -1.69 4.70
N HIS A 89 -11.05 -2.07 3.57
CA HIS A 89 -11.63 -1.83 2.23
C HIS A 89 -12.07 -3.08 1.50
N CYS A 90 -11.48 -4.24 1.81
CA CYS A 90 -11.73 -5.47 1.09
C CYS A 90 -12.75 -6.35 1.81
N LYS A 91 -13.64 -6.99 1.03
CA LYS A 91 -14.57 -8.00 1.55
C LYS A 91 -13.90 -9.37 1.68
N THR A 92 -12.92 -9.63 0.82
CA THR A 92 -12.09 -10.83 0.80
C THR A 92 -10.63 -10.39 0.69
N PRO A 93 -9.70 -11.05 1.40
CA PRO A 93 -8.29 -10.63 1.38
C PRO A 93 -7.69 -10.82 -0.01
N ASP A 94 -7.99 -11.92 -0.72
CA ASP A 94 -7.40 -12.24 -2.04
C ASP A 94 -7.70 -11.23 -3.16
N GLU A 95 -8.68 -10.33 -2.97
CA GLU A 95 -9.00 -9.26 -3.92
C GLU A 95 -8.12 -8.01 -3.76
N HIS A 96 -7.17 -8.00 -2.82
CA HIS A 96 -6.47 -6.78 -2.41
C HIS A 96 -5.64 -6.10 -3.52
N ARG A 97 -5.06 -6.87 -4.45
CA ARG A 97 -4.21 -6.36 -5.56
C ARG A 97 -3.10 -5.41 -5.09
N LEU A 98 -2.48 -5.71 -3.95
CA LEU A 98 -1.41 -4.90 -3.35
C LEU A 98 -0.10 -5.66 -3.38
N ALA A 99 1.01 -4.95 -3.59
CA ALA A 99 2.35 -5.49 -3.45
C ALA A 99 3.28 -4.51 -2.72
N ILE A 100 4.16 -5.03 -1.87
CA ILE A 100 5.22 -4.25 -1.25
C ILE A 100 6.43 -4.25 -2.17
N VAL A 101 6.90 -3.06 -2.54
CA VAL A 101 7.95 -2.88 -3.53
C VAL A 101 9.04 -1.96 -2.99
N PRO A 102 10.31 -2.13 -3.44
CA PRO A 102 11.34 -1.16 -3.15
C PRO A 102 11.07 0.13 -3.95
N ALA A 103 11.13 1.25 -3.24
CA ALA A 103 10.85 2.56 -3.82
C ALA A 103 11.87 3.59 -3.33
N SER A 104 11.93 4.69 -4.06
CA SER A 104 12.72 5.86 -3.66
C SER A 104 11.96 7.15 -3.97
N PHE A 105 12.42 8.27 -3.43
CA PHE A 105 11.94 9.60 -3.78
C PHE A 105 13.03 10.29 -4.59
N ASP A 106 12.65 10.86 -5.74
CA ASP A 106 13.56 11.65 -6.56
C ASP A 106 13.40 13.13 -6.22
N ASP A 107 14.37 13.68 -5.48
CA ASP A 107 14.35 15.09 -5.06
C ASP A 107 14.43 16.08 -6.23
N LYS A 108 14.96 15.67 -7.39
CA LYS A 108 15.03 16.56 -8.57
C LYS A 108 13.68 16.63 -9.28
N LEU A 109 13.00 15.49 -9.37
CA LEU A 109 11.69 15.37 -10.03
C LEU A 109 10.50 15.54 -9.07
N GLN A 110 10.76 15.66 -7.76
CA GLN A 110 9.78 15.82 -6.68
C GLN A 110 8.67 14.76 -6.73
N ARG A 111 9.06 13.49 -6.92
CA ARG A 111 8.12 12.37 -7.09
C ARG A 111 8.68 11.04 -6.61
N HIS A 112 7.79 10.08 -6.36
CA HIS A 112 8.18 8.71 -6.03
C HIS A 112 8.64 7.97 -7.29
N VAL A 113 9.59 7.05 -7.11
CA VAL A 113 10.14 6.18 -8.15
C VAL A 113 9.99 4.73 -7.72
N LEU A 114 9.23 3.97 -8.50
CA LEU A 114 9.15 2.51 -8.40
C LEU A 114 10.39 1.90 -9.06
N ILE A 115 11.21 1.18 -8.30
CA ILE A 115 12.50 0.68 -8.81
C ILE A 115 12.31 -0.43 -9.84
N TYR A 116 11.27 -1.26 -9.66
CA TYR A 116 10.88 -2.29 -10.61
C TYR A 116 9.76 -1.85 -11.57
N GLY A 117 9.41 -0.56 -11.57
CA GLY A 117 8.26 -0.06 -12.34
C GLY A 117 6.92 -0.52 -11.76
N VAL A 118 5.87 -0.41 -12.56
CA VAL A 118 4.52 -0.85 -12.19
C VAL A 118 4.46 -2.37 -12.26
N LEU A 119 4.25 -3.03 -11.12
CA LEU A 119 3.96 -4.46 -11.12
C LEU A 119 2.56 -4.75 -11.70
N CYS A 120 2.50 -5.70 -12.62
CA CYS A 120 1.25 -6.22 -13.19
C CYS A 120 0.65 -7.28 -12.26
N GLY A 121 -0.67 -7.29 -12.12
CA GLY A 121 -1.41 -8.31 -11.37
C GLY A 121 -1.61 -9.63 -12.13
N GLN A 122 -1.15 -9.69 -13.38
CA GLN A 122 -1.14 -10.89 -14.22
C GLN A 122 0.26 -11.06 -14.83
N PRO A 123 0.79 -12.30 -14.88
CA PRO A 123 2.09 -12.61 -15.48
C PRO A 123 2.10 -12.40 -17.01
#